data_AF-A0A1Y4MPW3-F1
#
_entry.id   AF-A0A1Y4MPW3-F1
#
_cell.length_a   1.000
_cell.length_b   1.000
_cell.length_c   1.000
_cell.angle_alpha   90.00
_cell.angle_beta   90.00
_cell.angle_gamma   90.00
#
_symmetry.space_group_name_H-M   'P 1'
#
loop_
_entity.id
_entity.type
_entity.pdbx_description
1 polymer ?
#
loop_
_entity_poly.entity_id
_entity_poly.type
_entity_poly.pdbx_seq_one_letter_code
_entity_poly.pdbx_strand_id
1 'polypeptide(L)'
;MPQELAGSSCLPLVTDAWKGVCGIVTDKELSQRAKDYFAQIRKTDRLIQRLTDTVNTLRSSLTSQSYELKPDKVQTSGPKDTLGGTIVKIMSLEDNINTRIDELVQQKADAMRRIQNVPDQDQQNILIARYVNRDKWEKIAVELNFSIAQIYRIHGAALLDFIKENPDILKVDSK
;
A
#
# COMPACT_ATOMS: atom_id res chain seq x y z
N MET A 1 -49.57 -7.00 -22.65
CA MET A 1 -49.32 -6.51 -21.27
C MET A 1 -50.29 -7.18 -20.33
N PRO A 2 -49.94 -7.40 -19.04
CA PRO A 2 -48.61 -7.42 -18.41
C PRO A 2 -48.31 -8.88 -17.90
N GLN A 3 -47.37 -9.25 -17.02
CA GLN A 3 -46.19 -8.63 -16.36
C GLN A 3 -44.97 -9.59 -16.52
N GLU A 4 -43.77 -9.14 -16.14
CA GLU A 4 -42.69 -10.00 -15.61
C GLU A 4 -43.06 -10.62 -14.25
N LEU A 5 -42.36 -11.68 -13.82
CA LEU A 5 -41.78 -11.73 -12.46
C LEU A 5 -40.42 -12.44 -12.48
N ALA A 6 -39.41 -11.79 -11.90
CA ALA A 6 -38.06 -12.30 -11.78
C ALA A 6 -37.94 -13.40 -10.69
N GLY A 7 -37.13 -14.42 -10.96
CA GLY A 7 -36.79 -15.50 -10.03
C GLY A 7 -35.32 -15.45 -9.60
N SER A 8 -34.92 -14.44 -8.84
CA SER A 8 -33.62 -14.45 -8.14
C SER A 8 -33.61 -15.51 -7.04
N SER A 9 -32.61 -16.40 -6.98
CA SER A 9 -31.94 -16.84 -5.73
C SER A 9 -30.85 -17.91 -5.98
N CYS A 10 -29.85 -17.93 -5.09
CA CYS A 10 -28.89 -19.02 -4.83
C CYS A 10 -27.90 -19.44 -5.93
N LEU A 11 -26.74 -18.77 -5.93
CA LEU A 11 -25.45 -19.46 -6.07
C LEU A 11 -24.85 -19.69 -4.67
N PRO A 12 -24.79 -20.94 -4.17
CA PRO A 12 -24.26 -21.24 -2.84
C PRO A 12 -22.77 -21.61 -2.90
N LEU A 13 -21.89 -20.62 -2.73
CA LEU A 13 -20.43 -20.84 -2.60
C LEU A 13 -19.80 -20.07 -1.43
N VAL A 14 -20.53 -19.95 -0.31
CA VAL A 14 -19.89 -19.71 1.00
C VAL A 14 -19.37 -21.05 1.50
N THR A 15 -18.09 -21.32 1.24
CA THR A 15 -17.41 -22.55 1.66
C THR A 15 -17.33 -22.66 3.18
N ASP A 16 -17.32 -23.89 3.70
CA ASP A 16 -17.46 -24.18 5.14
C ASP A 16 -16.36 -23.61 6.05
N ALA A 17 -15.30 -23.02 5.48
CA ALA A 17 -14.30 -22.21 6.19
C ALA A 17 -14.92 -21.08 7.04
N TRP A 18 -16.10 -20.58 6.67
CA TRP A 18 -16.80 -19.51 7.39
C TRP A 18 -17.52 -19.99 8.67
N LYS A 19 -17.97 -21.26 8.73
CA LYS A 19 -18.81 -21.76 9.83
C LYS A 19 -18.05 -21.94 11.15
N GLY A 20 -16.72 -22.06 11.12
CA GLY A 20 -15.89 -22.20 12.32
C GLY A 20 -15.41 -20.87 12.94
N VAL A 21 -15.40 -19.77 12.17
CA VAL A 21 -14.83 -18.48 12.60
C VAL A 21 -15.91 -17.49 13.06
N CYS A 22 -17.12 -17.59 12.49
CA CYS A 22 -18.23 -16.67 12.72
C CYS A 22 -18.83 -16.71 14.16
N GLY A 23 -18.37 -17.62 15.03
CA GLY A 23 -18.93 -17.78 16.38
C GLY A 23 -18.35 -16.84 17.45
N ILE A 24 -17.24 -16.15 17.20
CA ILE A 24 -16.50 -15.40 18.24
C ILE A 24 -16.09 -13.99 17.80
N VAL A 25 -15.79 -13.76 16.51
CA VAL A 25 -15.25 -12.47 16.04
C VAL A 25 -16.37 -11.48 15.70
N THR A 26 -16.32 -10.28 16.27
CA THR A 26 -17.30 -9.21 16.08
C THR A 26 -17.00 -8.34 14.86
N ASP A 27 -18.03 -7.69 14.28
CA ASP A 27 -17.88 -6.68 13.21
C ASP A 27 -16.85 -5.59 13.54
N LYS A 28 -16.76 -5.23 14.82
CA LYS A 28 -15.79 -4.27 15.35
C LYS A 28 -14.35 -4.77 15.17
N GLU A 29 -14.09 -6.04 15.46
CA GLU A 29 -12.78 -6.67 15.32
C GLU A 29 -12.42 -6.90 13.85
N LEU A 30 -13.37 -7.35 13.01
CA LEU A 30 -13.19 -7.44 11.55
C LEU A 30 -12.83 -6.06 10.97
N SER A 31 -13.61 -5.03 11.32
CA SER A 31 -13.33 -3.63 10.93
C SER A 31 -11.98 -3.12 11.44
N GLN A 32 -11.51 -3.61 12.60
CA GLN A 32 -10.19 -3.25 13.13
C GLN A 32 -9.07 -3.95 12.36
N ARG A 33 -9.19 -5.25 12.06
CA ARG A 33 -8.23 -5.97 11.20
C ARG A 33 -8.07 -5.32 9.83
N ALA A 34 -9.17 -4.86 9.23
CA ALA A 34 -9.13 -4.08 7.99
C ALA A 34 -8.32 -2.77 8.16
N LYS A 35 -8.59 -1.99 9.22
CA LYS A 35 -7.84 -0.76 9.53
C LYS A 35 -6.36 -1.02 9.77
N ASP A 36 -6.02 -2.12 10.44
CA ASP A 36 -4.64 -2.50 10.75
C ASP A 36 -3.89 -2.93 9.50
N TYR A 37 -4.52 -3.67 8.59
CA TYR A 37 -4.01 -3.94 7.24
C TYR A 37 -3.72 -2.63 6.50
N PHE A 38 -4.70 -1.73 6.39
CA PHE A 38 -4.50 -0.44 5.72
C PHE A 38 -3.48 0.48 6.41
N ALA A 39 -3.24 0.31 7.72
CA ALA A 39 -2.18 1.02 8.44
C ALA A 39 -0.77 0.56 7.99
N GLN A 40 -0.62 -0.66 7.47
CA GLN A 40 0.64 -1.14 6.88
C GLN A 40 0.96 -0.39 5.58
N ILE A 41 -0.02 -0.14 4.70
CA ILE A 41 0.15 0.66 3.47
C ILE A 41 0.77 2.03 3.80
N ARG A 42 0.26 2.71 4.84
CA ARG A 42 0.81 4.01 5.27
C ARG A 42 2.23 3.92 5.86
N LYS A 43 2.65 2.76 6.37
CA LYS A 43 4.05 2.51 6.77
C LYS A 43 4.92 2.29 5.53
N THR A 44 4.45 1.50 4.57
CA THR A 44 5.08 1.24 3.27
C THR A 44 5.33 2.55 2.49
N ASP A 45 4.33 3.43 2.38
CA ASP A 45 4.46 4.76 1.77
C ASP A 45 5.63 5.58 2.34
N ARG A 46 5.71 5.66 3.68
CA ARG A 46 6.76 6.43 4.37
C ARG A 46 8.13 5.78 4.22
N LEU A 47 8.19 4.46 4.05
CA LEU A 47 9.44 3.76 3.78
C LEU A 47 9.91 4.02 2.35
N ILE A 48 9.02 3.91 1.35
CA ILE A 48 9.30 4.27 -0.05
C ILE A 48 9.88 5.68 -0.11
N GLN A 49 9.19 6.69 0.46
CA GLN A 49 9.66 8.07 0.42
C GLN A 49 11.09 8.22 0.98
N ARG A 50 11.37 7.66 2.16
CA ARG A 50 12.71 7.73 2.78
C ARG A 50 13.78 7.05 1.94
N LEU A 51 13.46 5.93 1.30
CA LEU A 51 14.39 5.23 0.41
C LEU A 51 14.65 6.05 -0.86
N THR A 52 13.61 6.63 -1.46
CA THR A 52 13.75 7.57 -2.59
C THR A 52 14.58 8.80 -2.21
N ASP A 53 14.37 9.39 -1.04
CA ASP A 53 15.15 10.52 -0.52
C ASP A 53 16.64 10.13 -0.31
N THR A 54 16.88 8.88 0.11
CA THR A 54 18.23 8.31 0.24
C THR A 54 18.92 8.19 -1.11
N VAL A 55 18.25 7.64 -2.13
CA VAL A 55 18.75 7.57 -3.52
C VAL A 55 19.09 8.95 -4.06
N ASN A 56 18.18 9.93 -3.88
CA ASN A 56 18.43 11.31 -4.30
C ASN A 56 19.66 11.93 -3.61
N THR A 57 19.89 11.60 -2.34
CA THR A 57 21.08 12.03 -1.58
C THR A 57 22.37 11.38 -2.11
N LEU A 58 22.36 10.07 -2.39
CA LEU A 58 23.50 9.34 -2.98
C LEU A 58 23.90 9.92 -4.34
N ARG A 59 22.92 10.13 -5.24
CA ARG A 59 23.12 10.75 -6.57
C ARG A 59 23.70 12.16 -6.47
N SER A 60 23.21 12.95 -5.51
CA SER A 60 23.71 14.30 -5.25
C SER A 60 25.18 14.29 -4.79
N SER A 61 25.54 13.35 -3.90
CA SER A 61 26.92 13.19 -3.41
C SER A 61 27.91 12.74 -4.49
N LEU A 62 27.49 11.84 -5.39
CA LEU A 62 28.31 11.46 -6.55
C LEU A 62 28.54 12.64 -7.51
N THR A 63 27.51 13.45 -7.71
CA THR A 63 27.57 14.63 -8.60
C THR A 63 28.46 15.73 -8.01
N SER A 64 28.38 16.00 -6.70
CA SER A 64 29.22 17.00 -6.03
C SER A 64 30.70 16.59 -6.03
N GLN A 65 31.01 15.34 -5.67
CA GLN A 65 32.38 14.80 -5.73
C GLN A 65 32.94 14.91 -7.16
N SER A 66 32.14 14.56 -8.19
CA SER A 66 32.57 14.68 -9.59
C SER A 66 32.89 16.13 -10.02
N TYR A 67 32.26 17.13 -9.40
CA TYR A 67 32.56 18.54 -9.67
C TYR A 67 33.84 19.02 -9.00
N GLU A 68 34.12 18.56 -7.77
CA GLU A 68 35.34 18.89 -7.01
C GLU A 68 36.62 18.33 -7.66
N LEU A 69 36.50 17.29 -8.49
CA LEU A 69 37.62 16.56 -9.09
C LEU A 69 38.11 17.10 -10.44
N LYS A 70 37.80 18.36 -10.78
CA LYS A 70 38.45 19.03 -11.92
C LYS A 70 39.96 19.15 -11.64
N PRO A 71 40.83 18.92 -12.64
CA PRO A 71 42.17 18.41 -12.38
C PRO A 71 43.12 19.48 -11.83
N ASP A 72 43.43 19.38 -10.54
CA ASP A 72 44.74 19.78 -10.04
C ASP A 72 45.65 18.55 -9.88
N LYS A 73 46.94 18.74 -10.14
CA LYS A 73 47.87 17.71 -10.61
C LYS A 73 48.70 17.15 -9.45
N VAL A 74 48.20 16.12 -8.78
CA VAL A 74 48.93 15.44 -7.68
C VAL A 74 49.06 13.92 -7.85
N GLN A 75 50.30 13.46 -7.95
CA GLN A 75 50.65 12.06 -7.67
C GLN A 75 50.59 11.82 -6.16
N THR A 76 49.91 10.76 -5.70
CA THR A 76 50.21 10.12 -4.42
C THR A 76 50.08 8.60 -4.54
N SER A 77 50.83 7.88 -3.70
CA SER A 77 51.05 6.44 -3.76
C SER A 77 50.29 5.68 -2.67
N GLY A 78 50.04 4.39 -2.92
CA GLY A 78 49.53 3.42 -1.93
C GLY A 78 48.17 2.79 -2.30
N PRO A 79 47.88 1.56 -1.84
CA PRO A 79 46.61 0.88 -2.08
C PRO A 79 45.49 1.47 -1.20
N LYS A 80 45.09 2.71 -1.50
CA LYS A 80 43.81 3.25 -1.05
C LYS A 80 42.69 2.66 -1.90
N ASP A 81 41.56 2.40 -1.27
CA ASP A 81 40.29 2.16 -1.96
C ASP A 81 40.08 3.34 -2.91
N THR A 82 40.16 3.10 -4.21
CA THR A 82 40.19 4.19 -5.18
C THR A 82 38.84 4.89 -5.20
N LEU A 83 38.82 6.16 -5.59
CA LEU A 83 37.56 6.88 -5.79
C LEU A 83 36.56 6.07 -6.65
N GLY A 84 37.05 5.41 -7.70
CA GLY A 84 36.24 4.50 -8.53
C GLY A 84 35.65 3.33 -7.75
N GLY A 85 36.40 2.73 -6.81
CA GLY A 85 35.90 1.69 -5.90
C GLY A 85 34.78 2.20 -4.98
N THR A 86 34.90 3.42 -4.46
CA THR A 86 33.84 4.07 -3.67
C THR A 86 32.58 4.34 -4.53
N ILE A 87 32.75 4.84 -5.76
CA ILE A 87 31.64 5.08 -6.70
C ILE A 87 30.88 3.77 -6.99
N VAL A 88 31.59 2.68 -7.29
CA VAL A 88 30.96 1.36 -7.54
C VAL A 88 30.17 0.86 -6.34
N LYS A 89 30.69 1.04 -5.11
CA LYS A 89 29.97 0.69 -3.87
C LYS A 89 28.70 1.52 -3.68
N ILE A 90 28.73 2.82 -4.01
CA ILE A 90 27.55 3.69 -3.94
C ILE A 90 26.50 3.28 -4.98
N MET A 91 26.91 2.98 -6.23
CA MET A 91 25.99 2.48 -7.26
C MET A 91 25.33 1.15 -6.84
N SER A 92 26.12 0.21 -6.31
CA SER A 92 25.58 -1.06 -5.78
C SER A 92 24.59 -0.85 -4.63
N LEU A 93 24.81 0.16 -3.77
CA LEU A 93 23.86 0.51 -2.71
C LEU A 93 22.58 1.14 -3.28
N GLU A 94 22.69 1.98 -4.30
CA GLU A 94 21.54 2.56 -5.01
C GLU A 94 20.66 1.47 -5.64
N ASP A 95 21.24 0.50 -6.36
CA ASP A 95 20.50 -0.60 -6.99
C ASP A 95 19.77 -1.48 -5.96
N ASN A 96 20.41 -1.77 -4.82
CA ASN A 96 19.78 -2.48 -3.71
C ASN A 96 18.59 -1.69 -3.12
N ILE A 97 18.70 -0.36 -3.01
CA ILE A 97 17.61 0.49 -2.52
C ILE A 97 16.47 0.56 -3.54
N ASN A 98 16.77 0.69 -4.84
CA ASN A 98 15.77 0.70 -5.91
C ASN A 98 14.99 -0.63 -5.94
N THR A 99 15.69 -1.76 -5.89
CA THR A 99 15.07 -3.10 -5.79
C THR A 99 14.10 -3.18 -4.60
N ARG A 100 14.49 -2.62 -3.44
CA ARG A 100 13.61 -2.59 -2.27
C ARG A 100 12.43 -1.62 -2.42
N ILE A 101 12.57 -0.52 -3.15
CA ILE A 101 11.46 0.36 -3.50
C ILE A 101 10.46 -0.39 -4.38
N ASP A 102 10.91 -1.13 -5.39
CA ASP A 102 10.06 -1.90 -6.29
C ASP A 102 9.25 -2.98 -5.55
N GLU A 103 9.86 -3.71 -4.62
CA GLU A 103 9.16 -4.65 -3.73
C GLU A 103 8.04 -3.97 -2.91
N LEU A 104 8.30 -2.77 -2.40
CA LEU A 104 7.35 -2.01 -1.59
C LEU A 104 6.22 -1.40 -2.46
N VAL A 105 6.53 -1.01 -3.69
CA VAL A 105 5.55 -0.59 -4.69
C VAL A 105 4.64 -1.76 -5.09
N GLN A 106 5.20 -2.97 -5.28
CA GLN A 106 4.42 -4.17 -5.55
C GLN A 106 3.45 -4.50 -4.40
N GLN A 107 3.87 -4.38 -3.14
CA GLN A 107 2.98 -4.53 -1.98
C GLN A 107 1.80 -3.53 -2.00
N LYS A 108 2.02 -2.30 -2.47
CA LYS A 108 0.93 -1.32 -2.67
C LYS A 108 0.01 -1.70 -3.83
N ALA A 109 0.56 -2.20 -4.94
CA ALA A 109 -0.22 -2.66 -6.08
C ALA A 109 -1.11 -3.86 -5.70
N ASP A 110 -0.60 -4.79 -4.89
CA ASP A 110 -1.38 -5.90 -4.33
C ASP A 110 -2.50 -5.40 -3.40
N ALA A 111 -2.24 -4.37 -2.58
CA ALA A 111 -3.26 -3.77 -1.73
C ALA A 111 -4.37 -3.08 -2.54
N MET A 112 -4.04 -2.39 -3.65
CA MET A 112 -5.02 -1.86 -4.59
C MET A 112 -5.88 -2.96 -5.22
N ARG A 113 -5.26 -4.06 -5.66
CA ARG A 113 -5.97 -5.23 -6.21
C ARG A 113 -6.94 -5.84 -5.19
N ARG A 114 -6.54 -5.93 -3.93
CA ARG A 114 -7.39 -6.43 -2.84
C ARG A 114 -8.58 -5.52 -2.52
N ILE A 115 -8.45 -4.21 -2.71
CA ILE A 115 -9.59 -3.28 -2.64
C ILE A 115 -10.52 -3.50 -3.83
N GLN A 116 -10.00 -3.72 -5.04
CA GLN A 116 -10.81 -4.00 -6.25
C GLN A 116 -11.65 -5.29 -6.17
N ASN A 117 -11.34 -6.20 -5.24
CA ASN A 117 -12.18 -7.37 -4.96
C ASN A 117 -13.51 -7.00 -4.28
N VAL A 118 -13.61 -5.83 -3.62
CA VAL A 118 -14.84 -5.36 -2.98
C VAL A 118 -15.88 -5.06 -4.07
N PRO A 119 -17.10 -5.63 -4.02
CA PRO A 119 -18.03 -5.57 -5.16
C PRO A 119 -18.66 -4.18 -5.39
N ASP A 120 -18.75 -3.34 -4.36
CA ASP A 120 -19.37 -2.02 -4.45
C ASP A 120 -18.34 -0.94 -4.79
N GLN A 121 -18.61 -0.16 -5.84
CA GLN A 121 -17.67 0.83 -6.37
C GLN A 121 -17.48 2.04 -5.44
N ASP A 122 -18.52 2.46 -4.70
CA ASP A 122 -18.43 3.56 -3.75
C ASP A 122 -17.63 3.15 -2.51
N GLN A 123 -17.79 1.91 -2.05
CA GLN A 123 -16.92 1.30 -1.04
C GLN A 123 -15.46 1.30 -1.51
N GLN A 124 -15.16 0.83 -2.74
CA GLN A 124 -13.80 0.88 -3.30
C GLN A 124 -13.24 2.31 -3.29
N ASN A 125 -14.00 3.28 -3.81
CA ASN A 125 -13.61 4.68 -3.90
C ASN A 125 -13.29 5.26 -2.51
N ILE A 126 -14.13 5.00 -1.51
CA ILE A 126 -13.92 5.44 -0.12
C ILE A 126 -12.68 4.78 0.49
N LEU A 127 -12.44 3.49 0.25
CA LEU A 127 -11.24 2.80 0.75
C LEU A 127 -9.96 3.37 0.12
N ILE A 128 -9.94 3.55 -1.21
CA ILE A 128 -8.80 4.13 -1.94
C ILE A 128 -8.51 5.54 -1.44
N ALA A 129 -9.50 6.43 -1.46
CA ALA A 129 -9.32 7.82 -1.05
C ALA A 129 -8.86 7.91 0.42
N ARG A 130 -9.50 7.15 1.32
CA ARG A 130 -9.17 7.22 2.75
C ARG A 130 -7.82 6.62 3.10
N TYR A 131 -7.48 5.45 2.54
CA TYR A 131 -6.34 4.66 3.00
C TYR A 131 -5.10 4.77 2.11
N VAL A 132 -5.28 4.91 0.79
CA VAL A 132 -4.19 5.00 -0.18
C VAL A 132 -3.84 6.46 -0.45
N ASN A 133 -4.81 7.30 -0.80
CA ASN A 133 -4.57 8.73 -1.05
C ASN A 133 -4.38 9.53 0.26
N ARG A 134 -4.92 9.00 1.37
CA ARG A 134 -4.90 9.59 2.73
C ARG A 134 -5.76 10.86 2.85
N ASP A 135 -6.82 10.94 2.06
CA ASP A 135 -7.74 12.06 2.05
C ASP A 135 -8.53 12.20 3.36
N LYS A 136 -8.90 13.44 3.67
CA LYS A 136 -9.78 13.78 4.80
C LYS A 136 -11.23 13.45 4.44
N TRP A 137 -12.04 13.10 5.43
CA TRP A 137 -13.43 12.70 5.21
C TRP A 137 -14.27 13.79 4.52
N GLU A 138 -13.98 15.05 4.81
CA GLU A 138 -14.61 16.22 4.22
C GLU A 138 -14.30 16.34 2.72
N LYS A 139 -13.07 16.02 2.32
CA LYS A 139 -12.67 15.99 0.91
C LYS A 139 -13.39 14.85 0.18
N ILE A 140 -13.38 13.64 0.75
CA ILE A 140 -14.05 12.45 0.18
C ILE A 140 -15.56 12.68 0.03
N ALA A 141 -16.21 13.29 1.03
CA ALA A 141 -17.62 13.64 0.98
C ALA A 141 -17.96 14.58 -0.19
N VAL A 142 -17.15 15.62 -0.40
CA VAL A 142 -17.31 16.55 -1.53
C VAL A 142 -17.05 15.86 -2.86
N GLU A 143 -15.96 15.09 -2.99
CA GLU A 143 -15.57 14.42 -4.24
C GLU A 143 -16.56 13.35 -4.69
N LEU A 144 -17.16 12.62 -3.75
CA LEU A 144 -18.16 11.57 -4.05
C LEU A 144 -19.62 12.09 -3.95
N ASN A 145 -19.83 13.38 -3.74
CA ASN A 145 -21.15 14.01 -3.58
C ASN A 145 -22.05 13.32 -2.53
N PHE A 146 -21.46 12.94 -1.40
CA PHE A 146 -22.15 12.31 -0.27
C PHE A 146 -22.08 13.19 0.98
N SER A 147 -23.09 13.10 1.85
CA SER A 147 -22.96 13.64 3.20
C SER A 147 -21.91 12.88 4.01
N ILE A 148 -21.28 13.55 4.98
CA ILE A 148 -20.35 12.95 5.94
C ILE A 148 -20.95 11.69 6.62
N ALA A 149 -22.24 11.73 6.94
CA ALA A 149 -22.94 10.59 7.54
C ALA A 149 -23.05 9.38 6.59
N GLN A 150 -23.30 9.62 5.29
CA GLN A 150 -23.26 8.56 4.27
C GLN A 150 -21.85 7.99 4.12
N ILE A 151 -20.80 8.84 4.08
CA ILE A 151 -19.40 8.40 4.01
C ILE A 151 -19.06 7.47 5.17
N TYR A 152 -19.39 7.81 6.42
CA TYR A 152 -19.11 6.94 7.56
C TYR A 152 -19.89 5.62 7.52
N ARG A 153 -21.15 5.63 7.06
CA ARG A 153 -21.97 4.42 6.91
C ARG A 153 -21.40 3.48 5.84
N ILE A 154 -21.06 4.01 4.66
CA ILE A 154 -20.49 3.22 3.56
C ILE A 154 -19.08 2.74 3.93
N HIS A 155 -18.27 3.56 4.61
CA HIS A 155 -16.97 3.17 5.14
C HIS A 155 -17.06 1.99 6.11
N GLY A 156 -18.04 1.98 7.01
CA GLY A 156 -18.27 0.85 7.92
C GLY A 156 -18.52 -0.46 7.17
N ALA A 157 -19.42 -0.45 6.19
CA ALA A 157 -19.69 -1.62 5.33
C ALA A 157 -18.45 -2.04 4.53
N ALA A 158 -17.75 -1.07 3.92
CA ALA A 158 -16.56 -1.30 3.10
C ALA A 158 -15.45 -2.05 3.85
N LEU A 159 -15.28 -1.83 5.15
CA LEU A 159 -14.29 -2.55 5.95
C LEU A 159 -14.66 -4.02 6.18
N LEU A 160 -15.96 -4.32 6.31
CA LEU A 160 -16.47 -5.68 6.49
C LEU A 160 -16.40 -6.45 5.17
N ASP A 161 -16.90 -5.85 4.09
CA ASP A 161 -16.84 -6.44 2.75
C ASP A 161 -15.39 -6.64 2.29
N PHE A 162 -14.47 -5.70 2.59
CA PHE A 162 -13.04 -5.89 2.33
C PHE A 162 -12.45 -7.14 3.01
N ILE A 163 -12.79 -7.41 4.27
CA ILE A 163 -12.31 -8.62 4.98
C ILE A 163 -12.99 -9.88 4.42
N LYS A 164 -14.26 -9.80 4.04
CA LYS A 164 -15.00 -10.90 3.45
C LYS A 164 -14.40 -11.36 2.12
N GLU A 165 -13.99 -10.43 1.27
CA GLU A 165 -13.30 -10.73 0.01
C GLU A 165 -11.78 -10.95 0.16
N ASN A 166 -11.23 -10.79 1.39
CA ASN A 166 -9.82 -11.01 1.72
C ASN A 166 -9.62 -11.76 3.06
N PRO A 167 -10.18 -12.98 3.22
CA PRO A 167 -10.21 -13.69 4.51
C PRO A 167 -8.83 -14.18 4.99
N ASP A 168 -7.79 -14.12 4.16
CA ASP A 168 -6.40 -14.43 4.54
C ASP A 168 -5.81 -13.40 5.50
N ILE A 169 -6.32 -12.15 5.51
CA ILE A 169 -5.91 -11.08 6.42
C ILE A 169 -6.17 -11.45 7.90
N LEU A 170 -7.12 -12.36 8.17
CA LEU A 170 -7.43 -12.83 9.52
C LEU A 170 -6.44 -13.90 10.04
N LYS A 171 -5.59 -14.48 9.18
CA LYS A 171 -4.74 -15.64 9.53
C LYS A 171 -3.35 -15.28 10.09
N VAL A 172 -3.06 -13.99 10.27
CA VAL A 172 -1.69 -13.48 10.47
C VAL A 172 -1.11 -13.79 11.86
N ASP A 173 -1.91 -14.21 12.83
CA ASP A 173 -1.49 -14.41 14.23
C ASP A 173 -0.75 -15.74 14.51
N SER A 174 -0.36 -16.49 13.48
CA SER A 174 0.37 -17.77 13.61
C SER A 174 1.88 -17.60 13.43
N LYS A 175 2.55 -16.86 14.34
CA LYS A 175 4.02 -16.84 14.41
C LYS A 175 4.57 -16.44 15.79
#